data_AF-A0A7S3UY01-F1
#
_entry.id   AF-A0A7S3UY01-F1
#
_cell.length_a   1.000
_cell.length_b   1.000
_cell.length_c   1.000
_cell.angle_alpha   90.00
_cell.angle_beta   90.00
_cell.angle_gamma   90.00
#
_symmetry.space_group_name_H-M   'P 1'
#
loop_
_entity.id
_entity.type
_entity.pdbx_description
1 polymer ?
#
loop_
_entity_poly.entity_id
_entity_poly.type
_entity_poly.pdbx_seq_one_letter_code
_entity_poly.pdbx_strand_id
1 'polypeptide(L)'
;MPILPEEKHFPNGYLGNLTEQQLRSLEELKERLLLESEVNPCAKAAIDHGWGDILLLKILRATMSSAAKKSGGKRTFRVEPAFKRILDIMQWRNTYSVHERPATIEKYVMLFRLSVYPN
;
A
#
# COMPACT_ATOMS: atom_id res chain seq x y z
N MET A 1 -13.72 36.45 -14.07
CA MET A 1 -12.75 35.81 -13.16
C MET A 1 -12.57 34.37 -13.63
N PRO A 2 -11.35 33.87 -13.88
CA PRO A 2 -11.16 32.45 -14.16
C PRO A 2 -11.56 31.65 -12.91
N ILE A 3 -12.44 30.67 -13.09
CA ILE A 3 -12.86 29.73 -12.05
C ILE A 3 -11.62 28.90 -11.70
N LEU A 4 -11.09 29.07 -10.49
CA LEU A 4 -10.06 28.17 -9.96
C LEU A 4 -10.67 26.76 -9.93
N PRO A 5 -9.98 25.73 -10.44
CA PRO A 5 -10.50 24.37 -10.43
C PRO A 5 -10.76 23.96 -8.98
N GLU A 6 -11.98 23.48 -8.73
CA GLU A 6 -12.46 23.00 -7.42
C GLU A 6 -11.35 22.23 -6.71
N GLU A 7 -11.06 22.63 -5.47
CA GLU A 7 -10.11 21.92 -4.61
C GLU A 7 -10.47 20.44 -4.61
N LYS A 8 -9.67 19.62 -5.29
CA LYS A 8 -9.80 18.17 -5.30
C LYS A 8 -9.74 17.72 -3.85
N HIS A 9 -10.90 17.48 -3.25
CA HIS A 9 -11.01 16.84 -1.95
C HIS A 9 -10.44 15.43 -2.10
N PHE A 10 -9.17 15.26 -1.75
CA PHE A 10 -8.56 13.94 -1.68
C PHE A 10 -9.23 13.20 -0.53
N PRO A 11 -9.80 11.99 -0.76
CA PRO A 11 -10.41 11.24 0.33
C PRO A 11 -9.37 10.89 1.40
N ASN A 12 -9.80 10.72 2.67
CA ASN A 12 -8.90 10.36 3.78
C ASN A 12 -8.06 9.12 3.43
N GLY A 13 -6.77 9.15 3.79
CA GLY A 13 -5.83 8.06 3.51
C GLY A 13 -5.00 8.24 2.23
N TYR A 14 -5.11 9.38 1.56
CA TYR A 14 -4.26 9.77 0.42
C TYR A 14 -3.16 10.74 0.88
N LEU A 15 -2.06 10.82 0.11
CA LEU A 15 -0.97 11.73 0.40
C LEU A 15 -1.50 13.18 0.48
N GLY A 16 -1.20 13.90 1.56
CA GLY A 16 -1.75 15.24 1.82
C GLY A 16 -3.07 15.28 2.61
N ASN A 17 -3.72 14.14 2.87
CA ASN A 17 -4.90 14.03 3.73
C ASN A 17 -4.87 12.74 4.58
N LEU A 18 -3.82 12.64 5.42
CA LEU A 18 -3.61 11.54 6.37
C LEU A 18 -3.92 12.02 7.79
N THR A 19 -4.64 11.20 8.56
CA THR A 19 -4.74 11.42 10.02
C THR A 19 -3.43 11.09 10.71
N GLU A 20 -3.20 11.59 11.93
CA GLU A 20 -2.02 11.23 12.72
C GLU A 20 -1.86 9.72 12.88
N GLN A 21 -2.98 9.00 13.08
CA GLN A 21 -2.97 7.55 13.19
C GLN A 21 -2.52 6.88 11.87
N GLN A 22 -2.97 7.39 10.73
CA GLN A 22 -2.57 6.88 9.41
C GLN A 22 -1.10 7.16 9.10
N LEU A 23 -0.58 8.32 9.52
CA LEU A 23 0.84 8.64 9.44
C LEU A 23 1.66 7.67 10.30
N ARG A 24 1.26 7.43 11.55
CA ARG A 24 1.95 6.45 12.42
C ARG A 24 1.96 5.05 11.80
N SER A 25 0.84 4.60 11.22
CA SER A 25 0.80 3.29 10.54
C SER A 25 1.66 3.23 9.27
N LEU A 26 1.85 4.36 8.57
CA LEU A 26 2.75 4.43 7.41
C LEU A 26 4.21 4.32 7.86
N GLU A 27 4.60 5.06 8.89
CA GLU A 27 5.96 5.01 9.45
C GLU A 27 6.27 3.64 10.06
N GLU A 28 5.34 3.05 10.82
CA GLU A 28 5.48 1.70 11.36
C GLU A 28 5.70 0.66 10.25
N LEU A 29 5.01 0.80 9.11
CA LEU A 29 5.20 -0.08 7.96
C LEU A 29 6.60 0.09 7.33
N LYS A 30 7.10 1.33 7.24
CA LYS A 30 8.44 1.62 6.69
C LYS A 30 9.53 1.05 7.60
N GLU A 31 9.44 1.31 8.91
CA GLU A 31 10.39 0.78 9.89
C GLU A 31 10.44 -0.74 9.84
N ARG A 32 9.27 -1.38 9.74
CA ARG A 32 9.20 -2.84 9.66
C ARG A 32 9.82 -3.41 8.39
N LEU A 33 9.61 -2.76 7.24
CA LEU A 33 10.29 -3.14 6.00
C LEU A 33 11.81 -2.99 6.12
N LEU A 34 12.28 -1.91 6.77
CA LEU A 34 13.70 -1.67 6.99
C LEU A 34 14.32 -2.75 7.87
N LEU A 35 13.70 -3.07 9.01
CA LEU A 35 14.16 -4.12 9.91
C LEU A 35 14.21 -5.49 9.22
N GLU A 36 13.15 -5.84 8.48
CA GLU A 36 13.10 -7.14 7.80
C GLU A 36 14.06 -7.22 6.60
N SER A 37 14.47 -6.08 6.03
CA SER A 37 15.36 -6.05 4.85
C SER A 37 16.74 -6.65 5.10
N GLU A 38 17.17 -6.73 6.37
CA GLU A 38 18.44 -7.36 6.74
C GLU A 38 18.43 -8.88 6.55
N VAL A 39 17.25 -9.51 6.65
CA VAL A 39 17.08 -10.96 6.66
C VAL A 39 16.21 -11.50 5.52
N ASN A 40 15.34 -10.68 4.95
CA ASN A 40 14.37 -11.09 3.93
C ASN A 40 14.65 -10.42 2.58
N PRO A 41 14.99 -11.18 1.54
CA PRO A 41 15.30 -10.63 0.22
C PRO A 41 14.10 -9.92 -0.43
N CYS A 42 12.86 -10.30 -0.09
CA CYS A 42 11.67 -9.62 -0.59
C CYS A 42 11.48 -8.26 0.07
N ALA A 43 11.73 -8.13 1.37
CA ALA A 43 11.69 -6.84 2.06
C ALA A 43 12.77 -5.89 1.52
N LYS A 44 13.99 -6.42 1.32
CA LYS A 44 15.10 -5.69 0.69
C LYS A 44 14.75 -5.21 -0.72
N ALA A 45 14.18 -6.09 -1.56
CA ALA A 45 13.73 -5.72 -2.90
C ALA A 45 12.68 -4.60 -2.88
N ALA A 46 11.75 -4.59 -1.91
CA ALA A 46 10.77 -3.51 -1.79
C ALA A 46 11.43 -2.15 -1.53
N ILE A 47 12.48 -2.12 -0.70
CA ILE A 47 13.27 -0.91 -0.41
C ILE A 47 14.10 -0.50 -1.62
N ASP A 48 14.83 -1.44 -2.22
CA ASP A 48 15.70 -1.19 -3.38
C ASP A 48 14.91 -0.70 -4.60
N HIS A 49 13.66 -1.16 -4.75
CA HIS A 49 12.74 -0.65 -5.77
C HIS A 49 12.23 0.78 -5.51
N GLY A 50 12.56 1.39 -4.37
CA GLY A 50 12.18 2.77 -4.05
C GLY A 50 10.67 2.94 -3.94
N TRP A 51 9.99 1.99 -3.28
CA TRP A 51 8.55 2.06 -3.05
C TRP A 51 8.18 3.28 -2.20
N GLY A 52 7.88 4.39 -2.86
CA GLY A 52 7.52 5.63 -2.20
C GLY A 52 6.15 5.56 -1.50
N ASP A 53 5.91 6.53 -0.63
CA ASP A 53 4.73 6.64 0.25
C ASP A 53 3.40 6.44 -0.47
N ILE A 54 3.29 6.86 -1.74
CA ILE A 54 2.10 6.68 -2.55
C ILE A 54 1.73 5.19 -2.70
N LEU A 55 2.70 4.32 -2.94
CA LEU A 55 2.48 2.90 -3.15
C LEU A 55 2.22 2.18 -1.82
N LEU A 56 2.97 2.52 -0.77
CA LEU A 56 2.73 2.00 0.58
C LEU A 56 1.33 2.35 1.08
N LEU A 57 0.89 3.60 0.87
CA LEU A 57 -0.46 4.05 1.17
C LEU A 57 -1.51 3.33 0.31
N LYS A 58 -1.23 3.03 -0.97
CA LYS A 58 -2.14 2.20 -1.80
C LYS A 58 -2.33 0.81 -1.18
N ILE A 59 -1.27 0.20 -0.68
CA ILE A 59 -1.32 -1.13 -0.05
C ILE A 59 -2.05 -1.05 1.31
N LEU A 60 -1.72 -0.08 2.16
CA LEU A 60 -2.41 0.17 3.43
C LEU A 60 -3.91 0.39 3.25
N ARG A 61 -4.31 1.13 2.20
CA ARG A 61 -5.73 1.31 1.84
C ARG A 61 -6.36 0.00 1.37
N ALA A 62 -5.63 -0.82 0.61
CA ALA A 62 -6.13 -2.10 0.12
C ALA A 62 -6.31 -3.14 1.24
N THR A 63 -5.54 -3.03 2.32
CA THR A 63 -5.59 -3.94 3.47
C THR A 63 -6.40 -3.42 4.66
N MET A 64 -7.12 -2.30 4.49
CA MET A 64 -8.08 -1.83 5.48
C MET A 64 -9.15 -2.89 5.76
N SER A 65 -9.55 -3.01 7.02
CA SER A 65 -10.61 -3.94 7.43
C SER A 65 -11.93 -3.68 6.69
N SER A 66 -12.47 -4.71 6.05
CA SER A 66 -13.86 -4.72 5.55
C SER A 66 -14.89 -4.85 6.69
N ALA A 67 -14.47 -5.31 7.88
CA ALA A 67 -15.36 -5.53 9.03
C ALA A 67 -16.02 -4.24 9.55
N ALA A 68 -15.47 -3.07 9.19
CA ALA A 68 -16.06 -1.76 9.45
C ALA A 68 -17.46 -1.56 8.82
N LYS A 69 -17.82 -2.31 7.76
CA LYS A 69 -19.13 -2.18 7.11
C LYS A 69 -20.31 -2.60 7.98
N LYS A 70 -20.11 -3.41 9.03
CA LYS A 70 -21.21 -3.93 9.87
C LYS A 70 -21.50 -3.11 11.13
N SER A 71 -20.66 -2.14 11.51
CA SER A 71 -20.81 -1.45 12.80
C SER A 71 -20.53 0.06 12.80
N GLY A 72 -20.42 0.71 11.63
CA GLY A 72 -20.04 2.14 11.58
C GLY A 72 -18.61 2.41 12.09
N GLY A 73 -17.79 1.38 12.26
CA GLY A 73 -16.42 1.50 12.72
C GLY A 73 -15.55 2.27 11.71
N LYS A 74 -14.75 3.21 12.21
CA LYS A 74 -13.77 3.92 11.38
C LYS A 74 -12.81 2.91 10.74
N ARG A 75 -12.61 3.01 9.42
CA ARG A 75 -11.66 2.15 8.70
C ARG A 75 -10.24 2.53 9.14
N THR A 76 -9.50 1.59 9.74
CA THR A 76 -8.11 1.78 10.19
C THR A 76 -7.13 1.06 9.27
N PHE A 77 -5.92 1.60 9.16
CA PHE A 77 -4.82 0.94 8.46
C PHE A 77 -4.34 -0.27 9.26
N ARG A 78 -4.16 -1.40 8.58
CA ARG A 78 -3.64 -2.63 9.19
C ARG A 78 -2.23 -2.87 8.66
N VAL A 79 -1.23 -2.61 9.51
CA VAL A 79 0.19 -2.69 9.15
C VAL A 79 0.59 -4.12 8.83
N GLU A 80 0.26 -5.09 9.68
CA GLU A 80 0.64 -6.50 9.48
C GLU A 80 0.12 -7.09 8.14
N PRO A 81 -1.18 -6.98 7.79
CA PRO A 81 -1.65 -7.38 6.47
C PRO A 81 -1.01 -6.62 5.31
N ALA A 82 -0.73 -5.31 5.48
CA ALA A 82 -0.05 -4.51 4.46
C ALA A 82 1.37 -5.04 4.21
N PHE A 83 2.11 -5.28 5.29
CA PHE A 83 3.46 -5.81 5.24
C PHE A 83 3.52 -7.17 4.53
N LYS A 84 2.67 -8.13 4.93
CA LYS A 84 2.58 -9.43 4.25
C LYS A 84 2.27 -9.27 2.76
N ARG A 85 1.34 -8.37 2.42
CA ARG A 85 0.98 -8.10 1.03
C ARG A 85 2.15 -7.54 0.21
N ILE A 86 3.02 -6.72 0.82
CA ILE A 86 4.25 -6.22 0.16
C ILE A 86 5.17 -7.39 -0.16
N LEU A 87 5.41 -8.27 0.81
CA LEU A 87 6.27 -9.45 0.62
C LEU A 87 5.71 -10.36 -0.49
N ASP A 88 4.39 -10.63 -0.49
CA ASP A 88 3.74 -11.42 -1.53
C ASP A 88 3.92 -10.81 -2.92
N ILE A 89 3.77 -9.48 -3.05
CA ILE A 89 3.98 -8.77 -4.34
C ILE A 89 5.44 -8.87 -4.77
N MET A 90 6.39 -8.70 -3.85
CA MET A 90 7.82 -8.82 -4.15
C MET A 90 8.21 -10.23 -4.57
N GLN A 91 7.73 -11.23 -3.84
CA GLN A 91 7.95 -12.62 -4.16
C GLN A 91 7.38 -12.94 -5.54
N TRP A 92 6.14 -12.52 -5.82
CA TRP A 92 5.54 -12.69 -7.14
C TRP A 92 6.38 -12.02 -8.24
N ARG A 93 6.81 -10.77 -8.04
CA ARG A 93 7.69 -10.08 -9.02
C ARG A 93 8.97 -10.85 -9.29
N ASN A 94 9.58 -11.40 -8.23
CA ASN A 94 10.80 -12.19 -8.35
C ASN A 94 10.55 -13.49 -9.11
N THR A 95 9.47 -14.22 -8.77
CA THR A 95 9.09 -15.48 -9.43
C THR A 95 8.83 -15.32 -10.92
N TYR A 96 8.20 -14.21 -11.33
CA TYR A 96 7.85 -13.97 -12.74
C TYR A 96 8.84 -13.04 -13.46
N SER A 97 10.01 -12.78 -12.87
CA SER A 97 11.07 -11.89 -13.42
C SER A 97 10.52 -10.53 -13.88
N VAL A 98 9.54 -10.00 -13.15
CA VAL A 98 8.93 -8.69 -13.43
C VAL A 98 9.87 -7.61 -12.90
N HIS A 99 10.87 -7.26 -13.70
CA HIS A 99 11.87 -6.22 -13.39
C HIS A 99 11.46 -4.82 -13.86
N GLU A 100 10.24 -4.64 -14.39
CA GLU A 100 9.85 -3.40 -15.07
C GLU A 100 9.23 -2.30 -14.18
N ARG A 101 9.22 -1.09 -14.77
CA ARG A 101 8.95 0.26 -14.22
C ARG A 101 7.67 0.39 -13.35
N PRO A 102 7.60 1.39 -12.44
CA PRO A 102 6.51 1.59 -11.48
C PRO A 102 5.07 1.57 -12.05
N ALA A 103 4.88 2.02 -13.30
CA ALA A 103 3.58 2.07 -13.96
C ALA A 103 2.94 0.68 -14.18
N THR A 104 3.76 -0.37 -14.35
CA THR A 104 3.26 -1.74 -14.56
C THR A 104 2.76 -2.35 -13.24
N ILE A 105 3.32 -1.92 -12.11
CA ILE A 105 2.93 -2.37 -10.76
C ILE A 105 1.48 -2.02 -10.46
N GLU A 106 1.03 -0.82 -10.83
CA GLU A 106 -0.35 -0.39 -10.59
C GLU A 106 -1.36 -1.29 -11.31
N LYS A 107 -1.02 -1.70 -12.54
CA LYS A 107 -1.81 -2.64 -13.34
C LYS A 107 -1.84 -4.03 -12.69
N TYR A 108 -0.73 -4.48 -12.13
CA TYR A 108 -0.64 -5.77 -11.43
C TYR A 108 -1.30 -5.79 -10.06
N VAL A 109 -1.25 -4.69 -9.30
CA VAL A 109 -2.00 -4.57 -8.03
C VAL A 109 -3.51 -4.65 -8.29
N MET A 110 -4.00 -4.13 -9.44
CA MET A 110 -5.38 -4.35 -9.87
C MET A 110 -5.65 -5.82 -10.25
N LEU A 111 -4.75 -6.49 -10.98
CA LEU A 111 -4.92 -7.89 -11.39
C LEU A 111 -4.85 -8.88 -10.22
N PHE A 112 -3.95 -8.67 -9.25
CA PHE A 112 -3.83 -9.52 -8.06
C PHE A 112 -5.05 -9.42 -7.12
N ARG A 113 -5.87 -8.37 -7.29
CA ARG A 113 -7.16 -8.23 -6.61
C ARG A 113 -8.20 -9.22 -7.15
N LEU A 114 -8.01 -9.77 -8.35
CA LEU A 114 -8.96 -10.66 -9.02
C LEU A 114 -8.60 -12.15 -8.86
N SER A 115 -7.34 -12.49 -8.57
CA SER A 115 -6.85 -13.87 -8.59
C SER A 115 -6.71 -14.54 -7.21
N VAL A 116 -6.56 -13.79 -6.12
CA VAL A 116 -6.21 -14.37 -4.79
C VAL A 116 -7.36 -14.29 -3.77
N TYR A 117 -8.41 -13.52 -4.05
CA TYR A 117 -9.62 -13.50 -3.22
C TYR A 117 -10.85 -13.48 -4.13
N PRO A 118 -11.42 -14.65 -4.49
CA PRO A 118 -12.77 -14.69 -5.01
C PRO A 118 -13.72 -14.15 -3.92
N ASN A 119 -14.74 -13.39 -4.36
CA ASN A 119 -15.78 -12.83 -3.49
C ASN A 119 -16.40 -13.85 -2.53
#